data_AF-A0A8T0A0R1-F1
#
_entry.id   AF-A0A8T0A0R1-F1
#
_cell.length_a   1.000
_cell.length_b   1.000
_cell.length_c   1.000
_cell.angle_alpha   90.00
_cell.angle_beta   90.00
_cell.angle_gamma   90.00
#
_symmetry.space_group_name_H-M   'P 1'
#
loop_
_entity.id
_entity.type
_entity.pdbx_description
1 polymer ?
#
loop_
_entity_poly.entity_id
_entity_poly.type
_entity_poly.pdbx_seq_one_letter_code
_entity_poly.pdbx_strand_id
1 'polypeptide(L)'
;MATNTALITNLCTTKFAILKWLQMLGYVIIVFFLIDGKRQWAPYTLIFICAIIFGILCLATLLINYFVLQSRNRNNTTRPKLEIAFNGIAILFCLVFFAILTIDYVKMLSGNYNFHKYLPPPNIGKDGWRNRILVVLVCFYIF
;
A
#
# COMPACT_ATOMS: atom_id res chain seq x y z
N MET A 1 21.82 26.88 -11.45
CA MET A 1 20.52 26.99 -10.74
C MET A 1 19.36 26.29 -11.46
N ALA A 2 19.27 26.31 -12.80
CA ALA A 2 18.18 25.65 -13.55
C ALA A 2 18.15 24.10 -13.47
N THR A 3 19.25 23.46 -13.06
CA THR A 3 19.36 22.00 -12.98
C THR A 3 18.65 21.38 -11.78
N ASN A 4 18.64 22.08 -10.62
CA ASN A 4 18.00 21.57 -9.41
C ASN A 4 16.48 21.71 -9.46
N THR A 5 15.97 22.81 -10.02
CA THR A 5 14.53 23.00 -10.21
C THR A 5 13.94 21.96 -11.16
N ALA A 6 14.61 21.68 -12.28
CA ALA A 6 14.21 20.63 -13.22
C ALA A 6 14.23 19.21 -12.59
N LEU A 7 15.19 18.92 -11.70
CA LEU A 7 15.29 17.64 -10.98
C LEU A 7 14.18 17.47 -9.94
N ILE A 8 13.90 18.52 -9.16
CA ILE A 8 12.81 18.55 -8.18
C ILE A 8 11.45 18.43 -8.88
N THR A 9 11.24 19.13 -9.99
CA THR A 9 10.01 18.94 -10.78
C THR A 9 9.91 17.50 -11.29
N ASN A 10 11.00 16.86 -11.71
CA ASN A 10 10.94 15.47 -12.15
C ASN A 10 10.57 14.48 -11.04
N LEU A 11 10.96 14.76 -9.78
CA LEU A 11 10.63 13.96 -8.60
C LEU A 11 9.16 14.07 -8.18
N CYS A 12 8.48 15.17 -8.53
CA CYS A 12 7.15 15.47 -8.04
C CYS A 12 6.06 15.47 -9.14
N THR A 13 6.40 15.84 -10.37
CA THR A 13 5.41 16.16 -11.42
C THR A 13 5.45 15.24 -12.62
N THR A 14 6.40 14.28 -12.68
CA THR A 14 6.34 13.25 -13.73
C THR A 14 5.17 12.29 -13.47
N LYS A 15 4.56 11.76 -14.53
CA LYS A 15 3.46 10.78 -14.40
C LYS A 15 3.82 9.61 -13.48
N PHE A 16 5.06 9.12 -13.60
CA PHE A 16 5.59 8.06 -12.75
C PHE A 16 5.67 8.50 -11.28
N ALA A 17 6.23 9.69 -11.01
CA ALA A 17 6.32 10.19 -9.65
C ALA A 17 4.94 10.36 -9.01
N ILE A 18 3.99 10.96 -9.73
CA ILE A 18 2.61 11.16 -9.24
C ILE A 18 1.97 9.83 -8.86
N LEU A 19 2.11 8.80 -9.71
CA LEU A 19 1.59 7.46 -9.41
C LEU A 19 2.24 6.87 -8.15
N LYS A 20 3.56 6.98 -7.98
CA LYS A 20 4.25 6.49 -6.78
C LYS A 20 3.86 7.25 -5.51
N TRP A 21 3.67 8.57 -5.58
CA TRP A 21 3.15 9.35 -4.47
C TRP A 21 1.73 8.92 -4.07
N LEU A 22 0.86 8.68 -5.05
CA LEU A 22 -0.50 8.20 -4.81
C LEU A 22 -0.50 6.78 -4.22
N GLN A 23 0.39 5.91 -4.73
CA GLN A 23 0.63 4.56 -4.23
C GLN A 23 1.05 4.59 -2.75
N MET A 24 1.99 5.47 -2.40
CA MET A 24 2.46 5.66 -1.03
C MET A 24 1.36 6.20 -0.12
N LEU A 25 0.56 7.16 -0.59
CA LEU A 25 -0.60 7.65 0.16
C LEU A 25 -1.59 6.52 0.46
N GLY A 26 -1.86 5.65 -0.51
CA GLY A 26 -2.70 4.47 -0.32
C GLY A 26 -2.19 3.56 0.81
N TYR A 27 -0.88 3.26 0.82
CA TYR A 27 -0.28 2.46 1.89
C TYR A 27 -0.38 3.14 3.27
N VAL A 28 -0.20 4.46 3.33
CA VAL A 28 -0.37 5.23 4.58
C VAL A 28 -1.81 5.12 5.09
N ILE A 29 -2.79 5.25 4.21
CA ILE A 29 -4.21 5.12 4.59
C ILE A 29 -4.50 3.70 5.11
N ILE A 30 -3.99 2.65 4.46
CA ILE A 30 -4.12 1.26 4.94
C ILE A 30 -3.55 1.11 6.36
N VAL A 31 -2.36 1.67 6.62
CA VAL A 31 -1.71 1.63 7.94
C VAL A 31 -2.59 2.29 9.01
N PHE A 32 -3.16 3.46 8.73
CA PHE A 32 -4.07 4.14 9.66
C PHE A 32 -5.34 3.32 9.95
N PHE A 33 -5.96 2.73 8.93
CA PHE A 33 -7.19 1.95 9.13
C PHE A 33 -6.98 0.61 9.84
N LEU A 34 -5.77 0.05 9.77
CA LEU A 34 -5.42 -1.23 10.39
C LEU A 34 -4.72 -1.09 11.75
N ILE A 35 -4.37 0.13 12.17
CA ILE A 35 -3.64 0.37 13.42
C ILE A 35 -4.35 -0.19 14.65
N ASP A 36 -5.67 -0.07 14.68
CA ASP A 36 -6.54 -0.58 15.75
C ASP A 36 -6.76 -2.09 15.63
N GLY A 37 -6.78 -2.61 14.39
CA GLY A 37 -7.01 -4.03 14.10
C GLY A 37 -5.79 -4.91 14.36
N LYS A 38 -4.57 -4.36 14.37
CA LYS A 38 -3.32 -5.15 14.43
C LYS A 38 -3.27 -6.11 15.62
N ARG A 39 -3.70 -5.67 16.81
CA ARG A 39 -3.66 -6.50 18.02
C ARG A 39 -4.75 -7.56 18.04
N GLN A 40 -5.83 -7.37 17.28
CA GLN A 40 -7.01 -8.22 17.31
C GLN A 40 -6.80 -9.56 16.59
N TRP A 41 -6.05 -9.55 15.47
CA TRP A 41 -5.88 -10.72 14.61
C TRP A 41 -4.54 -10.69 13.88
N ALA A 42 -3.84 -11.82 13.82
CA ALA A 42 -2.50 -11.91 13.22
C ALA A 42 -2.46 -11.45 11.76
N PRO A 43 -3.44 -11.79 10.89
CA PRO A 43 -3.51 -11.25 9.53
C PRO A 43 -3.58 -9.73 9.45
N TYR A 44 -4.21 -9.03 10.41
CA TYR A 44 -4.16 -7.56 10.43
C TYR A 44 -2.76 -7.03 10.67
N THR A 45 -2.00 -7.65 11.57
CA THR A 45 -0.59 -7.30 11.78
C THR A 45 0.23 -7.57 10.52
N LEU A 46 -0.02 -8.68 9.82
CA LEU A 46 0.68 -9.00 8.57
C LEU A 46 0.41 -7.94 7.49
N ILE A 47 -0.86 -7.61 7.23
CA ILE A 47 -1.24 -6.59 6.24
C ILE A 47 -0.63 -5.24 6.60
N PHE A 48 -0.65 -4.87 7.89
CA PHE A 48 -0.06 -3.65 8.40
C PHE A 48 1.46 -3.57 8.13
N ILE A 49 2.21 -4.63 8.44
CA ILE A 49 3.66 -4.68 8.19
C ILE A 49 3.95 -4.64 6.68
N CYS A 50 3.21 -5.41 5.88
CA CYS A 50 3.37 -5.40 4.42
C CYS A 50 3.12 -4.00 3.83
N ALA A 51 2.09 -3.29 4.27
CA ALA A 51 1.81 -1.92 3.82
C ALA A 51 2.97 -0.96 4.12
N ILE A 52 3.59 -1.05 5.30
CA ILE A 52 4.78 -0.26 5.65
C ILE A 52 5.95 -0.60 4.73
N ILE A 53 6.24 -1.90 4.55
CA ILE A 53 7.35 -2.35 3.70
C ILE A 53 7.16 -1.86 2.27
N PHE A 54 5.96 -2.02 1.70
CA PHE A 54 5.68 -1.54 0.35
C PHE A 54 5.76 -0.01 0.23
N GLY A 55 5.34 0.74 1.25
CA GLY A 55 5.52 2.20 1.31
C GLY A 55 7.00 2.60 1.25
N ILE A 56 7.86 1.91 2.02
CA ILE A 56 9.32 2.14 2.00
C ILE A 56 9.90 1.80 0.63
N LEU A 57 9.52 0.66 0.04
CA LEU A 57 9.98 0.26 -1.29
C LEU A 57 9.55 1.24 -2.38
N CYS A 58 8.33 1.78 -2.28
CA CYS A 58 7.83 2.82 -3.17
C CYS A 58 8.70 4.09 -3.12
N LEU A 59 9.08 4.53 -1.92
CA LEU A 59 10.00 5.65 -1.71
C LEU A 59 11.40 5.35 -2.27
N ALA A 60 11.93 4.14 -2.04
CA ALA A 60 13.22 3.73 -2.56
C ALA A 60 13.25 3.76 -4.10
N THR A 61 12.19 3.28 -4.75
CA THR A 61 12.02 3.35 -6.20
C THR A 61 11.99 4.79 -6.72
N LEU A 62 11.29 5.71 -6.04
CA LEU A 62 11.28 7.14 -6.36
C LEU A 62 12.69 7.74 -6.29
N LEU A 63 13.42 7.45 -5.22
CA LEU A 63 14.79 7.95 -5.02
C LEU A 63 15.77 7.37 -6.03
N ILE A 64 15.67 6.07 -6.34
CA ILE A 64 16.49 5.45 -7.39
C ILE A 64 16.25 6.17 -8.72
N ASN A 65 15.00 6.47 -9.07
CA ASN A 65 14.69 7.20 -10.30
C ASN A 65 15.31 8.61 -10.29
N TYR A 66 15.27 9.31 -9.16
CA TYR A 66 15.89 10.62 -9.00
C TYR A 66 17.41 10.61 -9.22
N PHE A 67 18.14 9.76 -8.47
CA PHE A 67 19.61 9.68 -8.59
C PHE A 67 20.06 9.20 -9.98
N VAL A 68 19.25 8.35 -10.61
CA VAL A 68 19.48 7.87 -11.97
C VAL A 68 19.33 8.96 -13.01
N LEU A 69 18.29 9.80 -12.91
CA LEU A 69 18.09 10.93 -13.82
C LEU A 69 19.27 11.90 -13.72
N GLN A 70 19.84 12.04 -12.52
CA GLN A 70 21.06 12.82 -12.28
C GLN A 70 22.32 12.20 -12.92
N SER A 71 22.40 10.87 -13.03
CA SER A 71 23.56 10.15 -13.55
C SER A 71 23.69 10.11 -15.09
N ARG A 72 22.76 10.70 -15.86
CA ARG A 72 22.78 10.72 -17.35
C ARG A 72 22.99 9.34 -18.02
N ASN A 73 22.71 8.23 -17.35
CA ASN A 73 22.86 6.88 -17.90
C ASN A 73 21.50 6.35 -18.36
N ARG A 74 21.19 6.61 -19.64
CA ARG A 74 19.86 6.46 -20.27
C ARG A 74 19.54 5.03 -20.73
N ASN A 75 20.50 4.09 -20.67
CA ASN A 75 20.43 2.82 -21.39
C ASN A 75 20.07 1.58 -20.54
N ASN A 76 19.38 1.74 -19.41
CA ASN A 76 19.08 0.61 -18.51
C ASN A 76 17.69 0.01 -18.78
N THR A 77 17.63 -0.97 -19.70
CA THR A 77 16.44 -1.76 -20.09
C THR A 77 15.85 -2.62 -18.94
N THR A 78 16.58 -2.78 -17.84
CA THR A 78 16.15 -3.54 -16.65
C THR A 78 15.12 -2.80 -15.78
N ARG A 79 15.02 -1.47 -15.89
CA ARG A 79 14.15 -0.62 -15.04
C ARG A 79 12.65 -0.87 -15.21
N PRO A 80 12.07 -0.80 -16.44
CA PRO A 80 10.64 -1.06 -16.60
C PRO A 80 10.25 -2.47 -16.16
N LYS A 81 11.14 -3.45 -16.30
CA LYS A 81 10.90 -4.83 -15.83
C LYS A 81 10.80 -4.90 -14.30
N LEU A 82 11.68 -4.21 -13.57
CA LEU A 82 11.63 -4.16 -12.10
C LEU A 82 10.34 -3.48 -11.61
N GLU A 83 9.92 -2.40 -12.26
CA GLU A 83 8.68 -1.69 -11.91
C GLU A 83 7.43 -2.54 -12.17
N ILE A 84 7.36 -3.19 -13.33
CA ILE A 84 6.26 -4.11 -13.66
C ILE A 84 6.22 -5.26 -12.65
N ALA A 85 7.37 -5.82 -12.28
CA ALA A 85 7.45 -6.88 -11.27
C ALA A 85 6.97 -6.39 -9.90
N PHE A 86 7.42 -5.21 -9.46
CA PHE A 86 7.01 -4.62 -8.19
C PHE A 86 5.50 -4.36 -8.14
N ASN A 87 4.94 -3.73 -9.16
CA ASN A 87 3.50 -3.47 -9.23
C ASN A 87 2.70 -4.79 -9.33
N GLY A 88 3.17 -5.77 -10.09
CA GLY A 88 2.55 -7.10 -10.18
C GLY A 88 2.51 -7.83 -8.83
N ILE A 89 3.60 -7.77 -8.07
CA ILE A 89 3.65 -8.31 -6.70
C ILE A 89 2.68 -7.54 -5.79
N ALA A 90 2.67 -6.21 -5.84
CA ALA A 90 1.77 -5.40 -5.03
C ALA A 90 0.29 -5.73 -5.31
N ILE A 91 -0.09 -5.90 -6.58
CA ILE A 91 -1.43 -6.32 -7.01
C ILE A 91 -1.79 -7.68 -6.41
N LEU A 92 -0.90 -8.67 -6.51
CA LEU A 92 -1.14 -10.00 -5.95
C LEU A 92 -1.38 -9.96 -4.44
N PHE A 93 -0.54 -9.24 -3.70
CA PHE A 93 -0.72 -9.07 -2.26
C PHE A 93 -2.03 -8.36 -1.92
N CYS A 94 -2.42 -7.34 -2.69
CA CYS A 94 -3.70 -6.65 -2.49
C CYS A 94 -4.90 -7.58 -2.70
N LEU A 95 -4.87 -8.46 -3.70
CA LEU A 95 -5.94 -9.46 -3.92
C LEU A 95 -6.04 -10.44 -2.74
N VAL A 96 -4.90 -10.91 -2.25
CA VAL A 96 -4.84 -11.80 -1.07
C VAL A 96 -5.41 -11.08 0.16
N PHE A 97 -5.01 -9.84 0.40
CA PHE A 97 -5.50 -9.05 1.53
C PHE A 97 -6.99 -8.74 1.42
N PHE A 98 -7.48 -8.43 0.24
CA PHE A 98 -8.90 -8.25 -0.02
C PHE A 98 -9.71 -9.51 0.33
N ALA A 99 -9.24 -10.68 -0.10
CA ALA A 99 -9.89 -11.95 0.23
C ALA A 99 -9.91 -12.22 1.75
N ILE A 100 -8.77 -12.00 2.43
CA ILE A 100 -8.65 -12.16 3.88
C ILE A 100 -9.65 -11.24 4.62
N LEU A 101 -9.72 -9.96 4.25
CA LEU A 101 -10.63 -8.99 4.87
C LEU A 101 -12.09 -9.29 4.56
N THR A 102 -12.39 -9.83 3.38
CA THR A 102 -13.75 -10.24 3.03
C THR A 102 -14.20 -11.43 3.87
N ILE A 103 -13.33 -12.44 4.06
CA ILE A 103 -13.61 -13.57 4.95
C ILE A 103 -13.87 -13.09 6.37
N ASP A 104 -13.03 -12.17 6.84
CA ASP A 104 -13.14 -11.56 8.16
C ASP A 104 -14.49 -10.86 8.36
N TYR A 105 -14.91 -10.03 7.41
CA TYR A 105 -16.21 -9.37 7.43
C TYR A 105 -17.38 -10.36 7.46
N VAL A 106 -17.34 -11.43 6.67
CA VAL A 106 -18.38 -12.47 6.68
C VAL A 106 -18.43 -13.18 8.04
N LYS A 107 -17.29 -13.49 8.66
CA LYS A 107 -17.24 -14.11 10.00
C LYS A 107 -17.84 -13.22 11.07
N MET A 108 -17.55 -11.92 11.02
CA MET A 108 -18.14 -10.93 11.92
C MET A 108 -19.67 -10.81 11.73
N LEU A 109 -20.15 -10.83 10.49
CA LEU A 109 -21.60 -10.83 10.20
C LEU A 109 -22.30 -12.09 10.72
N SER A 110 -21.64 -13.25 10.64
CA SER A 110 -22.17 -14.51 11.20
C SER A 110 -22.12 -14.58 12.74
N GLY A 111 -21.56 -13.58 13.41
CA GLY A 111 -21.39 -13.56 14.87
C GLY A 111 -20.32 -14.52 15.40
N ASN A 112 -19.43 -15.02 14.54
CA ASN A 112 -18.37 -15.95 14.92
C ASN A 112 -17.10 -15.20 15.35
N TYR A 113 -17.16 -14.56 16.52
CA TYR A 113 -16.07 -13.75 17.07
C TYR A 113 -14.88 -14.58 17.59
N ASN A 114 -15.05 -15.90 17.77
CA ASN A 114 -13.98 -16.81 18.18
C ASN A 114 -12.92 -17.02 17.09
N PHE A 115 -13.20 -16.56 15.87
CA PHE A 115 -12.23 -16.53 14.77
C PHE A 115 -11.06 -15.56 15.03
N HIS A 116 -11.25 -14.61 15.95
CA HIS A 116 -10.26 -13.62 16.36
C HIS A 116 -9.62 -13.98 17.69
N LYS A 117 -8.37 -13.54 17.89
CA LYS A 117 -7.67 -13.73 19.17
C LYS A 117 -8.28 -12.85 20.27
N TYR A 118 -8.76 -11.67 19.89
CA TYR A 118 -9.42 -10.73 20.80
C TYR A 118 -10.71 -10.21 20.17
N LEU A 119 -11.61 -9.75 21.04
CA LEU A 119 -12.84 -9.11 20.63
C LEU A 119 -12.57 -7.82 19.82
N PRO A 120 -13.50 -7.44 18.93
CA PRO A 120 -13.42 -6.17 18.23
C PRO A 120 -13.33 -5.02 19.24
N PRO A 121 -12.45 -4.03 19.01
CA PRO A 121 -12.40 -2.88 19.90
C PRO A 121 -13.72 -2.11 19.78
N PRO A 122 -14.28 -1.63 20.91
CA PRO A 122 -15.68 -1.16 20.98
C PRO A 122 -15.94 0.11 20.14
N ASN A 123 -14.89 0.83 19.76
CA ASN A 123 -14.94 1.97 18.85
C ASN A 123 -15.16 1.57 17.38
N ILE A 124 -14.94 0.30 17.02
CA ILE A 124 -15.04 -0.21 15.65
C ILE A 124 -16.34 -1.00 15.49
N GLY A 125 -17.42 -0.25 15.27
CA GLY A 125 -18.72 -0.80 14.90
C GLY A 125 -18.69 -1.52 13.54
N LYS A 126 -19.86 -2.02 13.10
CA LYS A 126 -20.01 -2.77 11.83
C LYS A 126 -19.45 -2.03 10.60
N ASP A 127 -19.57 -0.70 10.58
CA ASP A 127 -19.08 0.14 9.49
C ASP A 127 -17.56 0.17 9.41
N GLY A 128 -16.85 0.05 10.55
CA GLY A 128 -15.39 0.02 10.57
C GLY A 128 -14.82 -1.18 9.82
N TRP A 129 -15.50 -2.33 9.87
CA TRP A 129 -15.11 -3.55 9.15
C TRP A 129 -15.29 -3.39 7.64
N ARG A 130 -16.44 -2.87 7.22
CA ARG A 130 -16.70 -2.54 5.82
C ARG A 130 -15.70 -1.51 5.28
N ASN A 131 -15.38 -0.50 6.07
CA ASN A 131 -14.44 0.55 5.67
C ASN A 131 -13.03 0.00 5.44
N ARG A 132 -12.57 -0.99 6.20
CA ARG A 132 -11.27 -1.65 5.97
C ARG A 132 -11.20 -2.35 4.61
N ILE A 133 -12.27 -3.04 4.21
CA ILE A 133 -12.35 -3.67 2.87
C ILE A 133 -12.33 -2.59 1.78
N LEU A 134 -13.17 -1.56 1.94
CA LEU A 134 -13.26 -0.46 0.97
C LEU A 134 -11.91 0.24 0.78
N VAL A 135 -11.20 0.51 1.87
CA VAL A 135 -9.88 1.14 1.82
C VAL A 135 -8.89 0.28 1.05
N VAL A 136 -8.81 -1.03 1.32
CA VAL A 136 -7.91 -1.92 0.58
C VAL A 136 -8.30 -2.00 -0.91
N LEU A 137 -9.59 -2.02 -1.23
CA LEU A 137 -10.08 -2.06 -2.61
C LEU A 137 -9.84 -0.74 -3.38
N VAL A 138 -10.06 0.42 -2.73
CA VAL A 138 -9.77 1.73 -3.34
C VAL A 138 -8.27 1.90 -3.53
N CYS A 139 -7.48 1.47 -2.55
CA CYS A 139 -6.03 1.48 -2.69
C CYS A 139 -5.61 0.54 -3.82
N PHE A 140 -6.22 -0.64 -3.98
CA PHE A 140 -5.96 -1.54 -5.12
C PHE A 140 -6.14 -0.85 -6.48
N TYR A 141 -7.19 -0.05 -6.65
CA TYR A 141 -7.47 0.66 -7.90
C TYR A 141 -6.38 1.68 -8.30
N ILE A 142 -5.55 2.10 -7.34
CA ILE A 142 -4.46 3.05 -7.55
C ILE A 142 -3.19 2.35 -8.11
N PHE A 143 -3.09 1.02 -8.02
CA PHE A 143 -1.94 0.21 -8.50
C PHE A 143 -2.12 -0.27 -9.94
#